data_AF-R9IT88-F1
#
_entry.id   AF-R9IT88-F1
#
_cell.length_a   1.000
_cell.length_b   1.000
_cell.length_c   1.000
_cell.angle_alpha   90.00
_cell.angle_beta   90.00
_cell.angle_gamma   90.00
#
_symmetry.space_group_name_H-M   'P 1'
#
loop_
_entity.id
_entity.type
_entity.pdbx_description
1 polymer ?
#
loop_
_entity_poly.entity_id
_entity_poly.type
_entity_poly.pdbx_seq_one_letter_code
_entity_poly.pdbx_strand_id
1 'polypeptide(L)'
;MRGCSVMRQCCMRKNSRKNLVNLNKYKIVFISSLLFFVVSISKYFYTQSLSNGKALIKEEASESIHISAVCQTVKNMDFAIKEPQMDITENEDKLYKEAYLKVLKNEMPLLGVEKEYYRDLWKAGISFEELLEKKDEDCFPYLLYYDDLDGDGKPELGVNQGCLYLFDYELGDDGAHVLYCQESCYFEGILGAGQIWYHDGLHANVIRDRYVYLNRDNEWEEWALDLEQAVGSAQNYYLVGTTLYQQIDVGEENWNEITAPFFEMTKYEIPKKTFWDVFGELL
;
A
#
# COMPACT_ATOMS: atom_id res chain seq x y z
N MET A 1 -12.68 -119.37 -11.12
CA MET A 1 -13.21 -119.69 -9.77
C MET A 1 -12.98 -118.47 -8.89
N ARG A 2 -14.02 -117.69 -8.62
CA ARG A 2 -14.70 -117.54 -7.32
C ARG A 2 -13.91 -116.78 -6.24
N GLY A 3 -14.47 -115.61 -5.87
CA GLY A 3 -14.42 -114.98 -4.55
C GLY A 3 -13.16 -114.15 -4.24
N CYS A 4 -13.14 -113.14 -3.38
CA CYS A 4 -14.14 -112.35 -2.63
C CYS A 4 -13.33 -111.28 -1.85
N SER A 5 -14.01 -110.29 -1.24
CA SER A 5 -13.52 -109.34 -0.20
C SER A 5 -12.77 -108.10 -0.74
N VAL A 6 -13.33 -106.88 -0.79
CA VAL A 6 -13.90 -106.02 0.27
C VAL A 6 -12.90 -105.69 1.40
N MET A 7 -12.86 -104.39 1.73
CA MET A 7 -12.33 -103.75 2.95
C MET A 7 -10.80 -103.54 3.07
N ARG A 8 -10.36 -102.29 2.88
CA ARG A 8 -9.94 -101.37 3.96
C ARG A 8 -9.52 -100.00 3.41
N GLN A 9 -10.52 -99.18 3.10
CA GLN A 9 -10.40 -97.73 3.08
C GLN A 9 -10.47 -97.24 4.53
N CYS A 10 -9.35 -97.18 5.26
CA CYS A 10 -9.35 -96.53 6.57
C CYS A 10 -7.94 -96.12 7.02
N CYS A 11 -7.28 -95.20 6.29
CA CYS A 11 -6.15 -94.47 6.87
C CYS A 11 -5.84 -93.10 6.26
N MET A 12 -6.80 -92.42 5.61
CA MET A 12 -6.57 -91.11 4.98
C MET A 12 -7.67 -90.09 5.29
N ARG A 13 -8.32 -90.19 6.47
CA ARG A 13 -9.46 -89.32 6.84
C ARG A 13 -9.36 -88.67 8.22
N LYS A 14 -8.14 -88.41 8.72
CA LYS A 14 -7.92 -87.64 9.96
C LYS A 14 -7.18 -86.30 9.79
N ASN A 15 -6.62 -85.97 8.62
CA ASN A 15 -5.95 -84.67 8.41
C ASN A 15 -6.76 -83.59 7.67
N SER A 16 -7.90 -83.92 7.04
CA SER A 16 -8.69 -82.94 6.28
C SER A 16 -9.66 -82.10 7.14
N ARG A 17 -10.18 -82.64 8.26
CA ARG A 17 -11.14 -81.90 9.13
C ARG A 17 -10.50 -80.88 10.06
N LYS A 18 -9.20 -80.97 10.35
CA LYS A 18 -8.48 -79.94 11.13
C LYS A 18 -8.14 -78.69 10.32
N ASN A 19 -8.02 -78.81 8.99
CA ASN A 19 -7.67 -77.69 8.12
C ASN A 19 -8.87 -76.85 7.66
N LEU A 20 -10.08 -77.43 7.55
CA LEU A 20 -11.29 -76.66 7.18
C LEU A 20 -11.81 -75.77 8.32
N VAL A 21 -11.70 -76.20 9.58
CA VAL A 21 -12.10 -75.40 10.76
C VAL A 21 -11.11 -74.25 11.01
N ASN A 22 -9.85 -74.41 10.62
CA ASN A 22 -8.83 -73.37 10.71
C ASN A 22 -9.01 -72.27 9.65
N LEU A 23 -9.32 -72.61 8.39
CA LEU A 23 -9.49 -71.61 7.33
C LEU A 23 -10.61 -70.60 7.60
N ASN A 24 -11.73 -71.00 8.22
CA ASN A 24 -12.81 -70.09 8.60
C ASN A 24 -12.42 -69.17 9.78
N LYS A 25 -11.61 -69.65 10.72
CA LYS A 25 -11.08 -68.81 11.81
C LYS A 25 -10.10 -67.77 11.28
N TYR A 26 -9.22 -68.14 10.35
CA TYR A 26 -8.30 -67.17 9.72
C TYR A 26 -9.03 -66.14 8.86
N LYS A 27 -10.12 -66.50 8.17
CA LYS A 27 -10.96 -65.52 7.44
C LYS A 27 -11.65 -64.53 8.38
N ILE A 28 -12.19 -64.99 9.51
CA ILE A 28 -12.85 -64.11 10.50
C ILE A 28 -11.84 -63.18 11.17
N VAL A 29 -10.66 -63.70 11.53
CA VAL A 29 -9.56 -62.89 12.08
C VAL A 29 -9.06 -61.89 11.05
N PHE A 30 -8.88 -62.29 9.78
CA PHE A 30 -8.44 -61.40 8.71
C PHE A 30 -9.47 -60.28 8.41
N ILE A 31 -10.76 -60.60 8.35
CA ILE A 31 -11.83 -59.61 8.17
C ILE A 31 -11.90 -58.67 9.38
N SER A 32 -11.75 -59.19 10.59
CA SER A 32 -11.70 -58.38 11.81
C SER A 32 -10.49 -57.44 11.82
N SER A 33 -9.29 -57.93 11.49
CA SER A 33 -8.08 -57.10 11.38
C SER A 33 -8.19 -56.05 10.28
N LEU A 34 -8.82 -56.38 9.15
CA LEU A 34 -9.05 -55.42 8.06
C LEU A 34 -10.04 -54.34 8.48
N LEU A 35 -11.12 -54.68 9.20
CA LEU A 35 -12.06 -53.72 9.77
C LEU A 35 -11.38 -52.78 10.79
N PHE A 36 -10.53 -53.31 11.67
CA PHE A 36 -9.75 -52.48 12.60
C PHE A 36 -8.76 -51.56 11.88
N PHE A 37 -8.17 -52.02 10.77
CA PHE A 37 -7.28 -51.21 9.95
C PHE A 37 -8.04 -50.07 9.23
N VAL A 38 -9.19 -50.38 8.62
CA VAL A 38 -10.04 -49.37 7.97
C VAL A 38 -10.55 -48.34 8.98
N VAL A 39 -11.03 -48.77 10.16
CA VAL A 39 -11.50 -47.85 11.21
C VAL A 39 -10.35 -46.98 11.74
N SER A 40 -9.14 -47.53 11.88
CA SER A 40 -7.96 -46.77 12.30
C SER A 40 -7.57 -45.70 11.27
N ILE A 41 -7.60 -46.05 9.97
CA ILE A 41 -7.32 -45.13 8.88
C ILE A 41 -8.39 -44.03 8.79
N SER A 42 -9.68 -44.39 8.87
CA SER A 42 -10.77 -43.41 8.86
C SER A 42 -10.69 -42.46 10.06
N LYS A 43 -10.35 -42.96 11.25
CA LYS A 43 -10.11 -42.11 12.43
C LYS A 43 -8.94 -41.17 12.20
N TYR A 44 -7.81 -41.67 11.67
CA TYR A 44 -6.63 -40.86 11.38
C TYR A 44 -6.94 -39.70 10.43
N PHE A 45 -7.58 -39.98 9.29
CA PHE A 45 -7.98 -38.95 8.33
C PHE A 45 -9.01 -37.98 8.90
N TYR A 46 -9.95 -38.44 9.72
CA TYR A 46 -10.91 -37.58 10.40
C TYR A 46 -10.24 -36.63 11.40
N THR A 47 -9.29 -37.13 12.22
CA THR A 47 -8.50 -36.27 13.13
C THR A 47 -7.61 -35.29 12.39
N GLN A 48 -7.01 -35.69 11.27
CA GLN A 48 -6.19 -34.79 10.44
C GLN A 48 -7.05 -33.70 9.80
N SER A 49 -8.23 -34.05 9.27
CA SER A 49 -9.21 -33.10 8.75
C SER A 49 -9.70 -32.12 9.81
N LEU A 50 -10.00 -32.58 11.04
CA LEU A 50 -10.39 -31.70 12.14
C LEU A 50 -9.25 -30.77 12.58
N SER A 51 -8.02 -31.26 12.61
CA SER A 51 -6.85 -30.46 12.97
C SER A 51 -6.57 -29.37 11.93
N ASN A 52 -6.63 -29.73 10.64
CA ASN A 52 -6.46 -28.77 9.55
C ASN A 52 -7.61 -27.75 9.54
N GLY A 53 -8.85 -28.18 9.75
CA GLY A 53 -9.99 -27.27 9.87
C GLY A 53 -9.85 -26.29 11.04
N LYS A 54 -9.35 -26.73 12.20
CA LYS A 54 -9.08 -25.83 13.34
C LYS A 54 -7.91 -24.87 13.09
N ALA A 55 -6.92 -25.27 12.29
CA ALA A 55 -5.81 -24.38 11.91
C ALA A 55 -6.30 -23.31 10.93
N LEU A 56 -7.05 -23.70 9.90
CA LEU A 56 -7.69 -22.79 8.94
C LEU A 56 -8.61 -21.78 9.63
N ILE A 57 -9.48 -22.22 10.54
CA ILE A 57 -10.36 -21.30 11.30
C ILE A 57 -9.55 -20.30 12.15
N LYS A 58 -8.40 -20.72 12.70
CA LYS A 58 -7.54 -19.81 13.47
C LYS A 58 -6.82 -18.80 12.58
N GLU A 59 -6.39 -19.22 11.40
CA GLU A 59 -5.74 -18.38 10.40
C GLU A 59 -6.74 -17.36 9.82
N GLU A 60 -7.92 -17.82 9.39
CA GLU A 60 -9.04 -16.96 8.94
C GLU A 60 -9.49 -15.99 10.04
N ALA A 61 -9.57 -16.44 11.30
CA ALA A 61 -9.91 -15.56 12.41
C ALA A 61 -8.81 -14.52 12.69
N SER A 62 -7.53 -14.89 12.55
CA SER A 62 -6.40 -13.97 12.72
C SER A 62 -6.38 -12.93 11.60
N GLU A 63 -6.56 -13.36 10.35
CA GLU A 63 -6.62 -12.51 9.17
C GLU A 63 -7.82 -11.55 9.24
N SER A 64 -9.00 -12.04 9.62
CA SER A 64 -10.19 -11.22 9.83
C SER A 64 -9.99 -10.15 10.91
N ILE A 65 -9.27 -10.47 12.00
CA ILE A 65 -8.90 -9.48 13.03
C ILE A 65 -7.96 -8.42 12.46
N HIS A 66 -6.97 -8.80 11.65
CA HIS A 66 -6.04 -7.87 11.03
C HIS A 66 -6.73 -6.95 10.01
N ILE A 67 -7.56 -7.50 9.13
CA ILE A 67 -8.38 -6.73 8.18
C ILE A 67 -9.24 -5.73 8.94
N SER A 68 -9.96 -6.18 9.98
CA SER A 68 -10.80 -5.28 10.79
C SER A 68 -9.99 -4.16 11.46
N ALA A 69 -8.77 -4.45 11.93
CA ALA A 69 -7.91 -3.45 12.55
C ALA A 69 -7.45 -2.38 11.55
N VAL A 70 -6.97 -2.80 10.37
CA VAL A 70 -6.56 -1.88 9.30
C VAL A 70 -7.74 -1.04 8.82
N CYS A 71 -8.89 -1.67 8.54
CA CYS A 71 -10.09 -0.96 8.14
C CYS A 71 -10.52 0.09 9.19
N GLN A 72 -10.49 -0.25 10.48
CA GLN A 72 -10.84 0.69 11.52
C GLN A 72 -9.83 1.84 11.64
N THR A 73 -8.54 1.57 11.44
CA THR A 73 -7.51 2.62 11.41
C THR A 73 -7.78 3.60 10.27
N VAL A 74 -8.07 3.11 9.05
CA VAL A 74 -8.38 3.99 7.90
C VAL A 74 -9.68 4.76 8.14
N LYS A 75 -10.73 4.14 8.67
CA LYS A 75 -12.00 4.83 9.01
C LYS A 75 -11.82 5.95 10.05
N ASN A 76 -10.76 5.89 10.86
CA ASN A 76 -10.46 6.90 11.86
C ASN A 76 -9.51 8.01 11.34
N MET A 77 -9.01 7.90 10.11
CA MET A 77 -8.22 8.96 9.49
C MET A 77 -9.10 10.16 9.15
N ASP A 78 -8.51 11.34 9.25
CA ASP A 78 -9.16 12.59 8.86
C ASP A 78 -8.73 12.97 7.44
N PHE A 79 -9.67 12.85 6.51
CA PHE A 79 -9.51 13.26 5.10
C PHE A 79 -10.20 14.59 4.80
N ALA A 80 -10.55 15.37 5.82
CA ALA A 80 -11.01 16.74 5.59
C ALA A 80 -9.87 17.56 4.96
N ILE A 81 -10.21 18.35 3.95
CA ILE A 81 -9.28 19.29 3.33
C ILE A 81 -8.89 20.34 4.37
N LYS A 82 -7.58 20.48 4.56
CA LYS A 82 -6.99 21.58 5.33
C LYS A 82 -6.67 22.69 4.35
N GLU A 83 -7.56 23.66 4.23
CA GLU A 83 -7.36 24.81 3.35
C GLU A 83 -6.13 25.61 3.80
N PRO A 84 -5.17 25.91 2.90
CA PRO A 84 -4.05 26.79 3.20
C PRO A 84 -4.49 28.14 3.75
N GLN A 85 -3.88 28.59 4.85
CA GLN A 85 -4.23 29.86 5.49
C GLN A 85 -2.96 30.67 5.80
N MET A 86 -2.51 31.48 4.84
CA MET A 86 -1.44 32.43 5.09
C MET A 86 -1.82 33.45 6.18
N ASP A 87 -1.04 33.51 7.25
CA ASP A 87 -1.11 34.48 8.36
C ASP A 87 0.15 35.35 8.39
N ILE A 88 0.37 36.06 7.28
CA ILE A 88 1.52 36.96 7.08
C ILE A 88 1.04 38.32 6.57
N THR A 89 1.84 39.35 6.85
CA THR A 89 1.61 40.70 6.32
C THR A 89 2.04 40.80 4.84
N GLU A 90 1.52 41.80 4.12
CA GLU A 90 1.95 42.08 2.73
C GLU A 90 3.47 42.33 2.61
N ASN A 91 4.08 42.90 3.65
CA ASN A 91 5.52 43.13 3.68
C ASN A 91 6.30 41.82 3.82
N GLU A 92 5.83 40.90 4.67
CA GLU A 92 6.42 39.57 4.82
C GLU A 92 6.25 38.76 3.54
N ASP A 93 5.06 38.78 2.92
CA ASP A 93 4.79 38.11 1.64
C ASP A 93 5.78 38.56 0.55
N LYS A 94 6.06 39.86 0.49
CA LYS A 94 7.09 40.39 -0.42
C LYS A 94 8.48 39.82 -0.13
N LEU A 95 8.87 39.70 1.14
CA LEU A 95 10.16 39.16 1.53
C LEU A 95 10.29 37.65 1.20
N TYR A 96 9.23 36.87 1.41
CA TYR A 96 9.17 35.46 0.99
C TYR A 96 9.33 35.33 -0.53
N LYS A 97 8.56 36.10 -1.31
CA LYS A 97 8.68 36.12 -2.77
C LYS A 97 10.09 36.51 -3.23
N GLU A 98 10.70 37.52 -2.62
CA GLU A 98 12.08 37.90 -2.93
C GLU A 98 13.08 36.78 -2.61
N ALA A 99 12.91 36.04 -1.50
CA ALA A 99 13.75 34.91 -1.14
C ALA A 99 13.60 33.74 -2.12
N TYR A 100 12.36 33.33 -2.41
CA TYR A 100 12.08 32.26 -3.37
C TYR A 100 12.54 32.61 -4.79
N LEU A 101 12.45 33.87 -5.19
CA LEU A 101 13.00 34.32 -6.47
C LEU A 101 14.53 34.15 -6.51
N LYS A 102 15.23 34.42 -5.40
CA LYS A 102 16.68 34.16 -5.29
C LYS A 102 16.99 32.66 -5.35
N VAL A 103 16.16 31.79 -4.77
CA VAL A 103 16.30 30.33 -4.90
C VAL A 103 16.25 29.92 -6.37
N LEU A 104 15.23 30.35 -7.11
CA LEU A 104 15.06 30.04 -8.53
C LEU A 104 16.20 30.61 -9.40
N LYS A 105 16.73 31.79 -9.04
CA LYS A 105 17.91 32.41 -9.68
C LYS A 105 19.24 31.76 -9.31
N ASN A 106 19.26 30.82 -8.36
CA ASN A 106 20.48 30.24 -7.78
C ASN A 106 21.36 31.28 -7.06
N GLU A 107 20.74 32.30 -6.48
CA GLU A 107 21.37 33.36 -5.67
C GLU A 107 21.24 33.10 -4.16
N MET A 108 20.39 32.14 -3.78
CA MET A 108 20.22 31.66 -2.41
C MET A 108 20.49 30.14 -2.38
N PRO A 109 21.29 29.63 -1.43
CA PRO A 109 21.57 28.21 -1.33
C PRO A 109 20.41 27.43 -0.72
N LEU A 110 20.40 26.12 -0.97
CA LEU A 110 19.54 25.16 -0.33
C LEU A 110 20.24 24.52 0.88
N LEU A 111 19.54 24.47 2.01
CA LEU A 111 20.05 23.98 3.29
C LEU A 111 19.61 22.54 3.54
N GLY A 112 20.47 21.76 4.20
CA GLY A 112 20.17 20.38 4.62
C GLY A 112 20.18 19.34 3.50
N VAL A 113 20.54 19.72 2.28
CA VAL A 113 20.61 18.83 1.10
C VAL A 113 22.03 18.77 0.52
N GLU A 114 22.33 17.73 -0.26
CA GLU A 114 23.64 17.58 -0.92
C GLU A 114 23.86 18.64 -2.02
N LYS A 115 22.77 19.13 -2.63
CA LYS A 115 22.80 20.09 -3.73
C LYS A 115 22.66 21.50 -3.20
N GLU A 116 23.61 22.36 -3.53
CA GLU A 116 23.65 23.72 -3.00
C GLU A 116 22.64 24.65 -3.68
N TYR A 117 22.30 24.45 -4.95
CA TYR A 117 21.42 25.35 -5.70
C TYR A 117 20.31 24.63 -6.46
N TYR A 118 19.24 25.37 -6.77
CA TYR A 118 18.05 24.89 -7.50
C TYR A 118 18.40 24.14 -8.79
N ARG A 119 19.29 24.70 -9.63
CA ARG A 119 19.74 24.10 -10.89
C ARG A 119 20.43 22.75 -10.74
N ASP A 120 20.95 22.45 -9.55
CA ASP A 120 21.70 21.23 -9.25
C ASP A 120 20.79 20.11 -8.74
N LEU A 121 19.52 20.42 -8.44
CA LEU A 121 18.51 19.44 -8.06
C LEU A 121 18.18 18.50 -9.22
N TRP A 122 17.89 17.26 -8.86
CA TRP A 122 17.57 16.24 -9.84
C TRP A 122 16.25 16.56 -10.54
N LYS A 123 16.27 16.61 -11.88
CA LYS A 123 15.11 16.99 -12.70
C LYS A 123 14.48 18.34 -12.31
N ALA A 124 15.26 19.32 -11.87
CA ALA A 124 14.85 20.72 -11.89
C ALA A 124 14.77 21.18 -13.36
N GLY A 125 13.67 20.83 -14.02
CA GLY A 125 13.61 20.73 -15.48
C GLY A 125 13.63 22.04 -16.25
N ILE A 126 13.46 23.21 -15.60
CA ILE A 126 13.32 24.51 -16.28
C ILE A 126 14.22 25.56 -15.62
N SER A 127 14.93 26.31 -16.47
CA SER A 127 15.76 27.45 -16.05
C SER A 127 14.91 28.64 -15.61
N PHE A 128 15.50 29.55 -14.82
CA PHE A 128 14.83 30.80 -14.44
C PHE A 128 14.47 31.65 -15.67
N GLU A 129 15.38 31.73 -16.64
CA GLU A 129 15.17 32.52 -17.86
C GLU A 129 13.97 32.01 -18.65
N GLU A 130 13.81 30.69 -18.75
CA GLU A 130 12.66 30.08 -19.43
C GLU A 130 11.36 30.30 -18.65
N LEU A 131 11.38 30.19 -17.31
CA LEU A 131 10.21 30.57 -16.48
C LEU A 131 9.81 32.02 -16.69
N LEU A 132 10.78 32.93 -16.79
CA LEU A 132 10.53 34.35 -17.04
C LEU A 132 9.94 34.61 -18.44
N GLU A 133 10.45 33.93 -19.48
CA GLU A 133 9.89 34.00 -20.83
C GLU A 133 8.45 33.44 -20.88
N LYS A 134 8.14 32.49 -20.01
CA LYS A 134 6.87 31.75 -19.94
C LYS A 134 5.99 32.18 -18.76
N LYS A 135 6.22 33.38 -18.24
CA LYS A 135 5.66 33.80 -16.94
C LYS A 135 4.13 33.81 -16.84
N ASP A 136 3.44 34.00 -17.98
CA ASP A 136 1.98 34.08 -18.09
C ASP A 136 1.35 32.76 -18.57
N GLU A 137 2.15 31.70 -18.77
CA GLU A 137 1.66 30.43 -19.33
C GLU A 137 0.95 29.60 -18.25
N ASP A 138 -0.37 29.51 -18.39
CA ASP A 138 -1.25 28.70 -17.52
C ASP A 138 -1.29 27.23 -17.96
N CYS A 139 -0.11 26.59 -18.00
CA CYS A 139 -0.01 25.16 -18.29
C CYS A 139 1.22 24.52 -17.67
N PHE A 140 1.11 23.23 -17.35
CA PHE A 140 2.27 22.42 -16.96
C PHE A 140 3.31 22.42 -18.08
N PRO A 141 4.62 22.56 -17.79
CA PRO A 141 5.27 22.56 -16.46
C PRO A 141 5.60 23.96 -15.87
N TYR A 142 4.96 25.04 -16.33
CA TYR A 142 5.30 26.42 -15.92
C TYR A 142 4.53 26.92 -14.68
N LEU A 143 3.58 26.12 -14.21
CA LEU A 143 2.76 26.43 -13.04
C LEU A 143 3.47 26.09 -11.72
N LEU A 144 3.25 26.93 -10.70
CA LEU A 144 3.85 26.83 -9.37
C LEU A 144 2.77 26.70 -8.28
N TYR A 145 3.17 26.24 -7.10
CA TYR A 145 2.40 26.41 -5.87
C TYR A 145 3.05 27.51 -5.03
N TYR A 146 2.24 28.36 -4.41
CA TYR A 146 2.70 29.37 -3.45
C TYR A 146 1.58 29.66 -2.47
N ASP A 147 1.49 28.89 -1.40
CA ASP A 147 0.47 28.98 -0.36
C ASP A 147 1.06 28.40 0.94
N ASP A 148 0.28 28.41 2.02
CA ASP A 148 0.57 27.69 3.28
C ASP A 148 0.38 26.18 3.07
N LEU A 149 1.42 25.53 2.55
CA LEU A 149 1.42 24.13 2.13
C LEU A 149 1.75 23.18 3.27
N ASP A 150 2.30 23.67 4.38
CA ASP A 150 2.61 22.88 5.56
C ASP A 150 1.66 23.16 6.75
N GLY A 151 0.95 24.29 6.74
CA GLY A 151 -0.06 24.66 7.73
C GLY A 151 0.47 25.52 8.89
N ASP A 152 1.68 26.06 8.79
CA ASP A 152 2.28 26.95 9.79
C ASP A 152 1.87 28.44 9.61
N GLY A 153 1.19 28.76 8.51
CA GLY A 153 0.71 30.09 8.17
C GLY A 153 1.67 30.93 7.33
N LYS A 154 2.83 30.41 6.95
CA LYS A 154 3.78 31.02 6.01
C LYS A 154 3.66 30.34 4.64
N PRO A 155 4.22 30.93 3.58
CA PRO A 155 4.12 30.35 2.25
C PRO A 155 5.32 29.46 1.92
N GLU A 156 5.05 28.30 1.34
CA GLU A 156 6.03 27.45 0.69
C GLU A 156 5.96 27.63 -0.83
N LEU A 157 7.10 27.46 -1.50
CA LEU A 157 7.15 27.43 -2.96
C LEU A 157 7.18 25.97 -3.46
N GLY A 158 6.13 25.54 -4.13
CA GLY A 158 6.11 24.24 -4.83
C GLY A 158 6.47 24.38 -6.30
N VAL A 159 7.47 23.63 -6.77
CA VAL A 159 7.93 23.60 -8.16
C VAL A 159 7.85 22.18 -8.69
N ASN A 160 7.04 21.95 -9.73
CA ASN A 160 6.84 20.62 -10.32
C ASN A 160 7.31 20.59 -11.79
N GLN A 161 8.55 20.16 -12.03
CA GLN A 161 9.21 20.23 -13.34
C GLN A 161 9.94 18.94 -13.73
N GLY A 162 9.39 17.79 -13.35
CA GLY A 162 10.00 16.46 -13.51
C GLY A 162 10.23 15.78 -12.16
N CYS A 163 10.49 16.59 -11.14
CA CYS A 163 10.20 16.31 -9.74
C CYS A 163 9.40 17.49 -9.16
N LEU A 164 8.49 17.20 -8.24
CA LEU A 164 8.00 18.17 -7.26
C LEU A 164 9.11 18.42 -6.23
N TYR A 165 9.40 19.69 -5.99
CA TYR A 165 10.13 20.18 -4.82
C TYR A 165 9.26 21.19 -4.09
N LEU A 166 9.12 21.02 -2.77
CA LEU A 166 8.56 22.04 -1.88
C LEU A 166 9.72 22.74 -1.16
N PHE A 167 9.83 24.04 -1.35
CA PHE A 167 10.81 24.87 -0.66
C PHE A 167 10.15 25.60 0.49
N ASP A 168 10.81 25.56 1.63
CA ASP A 168 10.47 26.27 2.86
C ASP A 168 11.59 27.27 3.15
N TYR A 169 11.25 28.44 3.67
CA TYR A 169 12.21 29.50 3.99
C TYR A 169 11.72 30.27 5.21
N GLU A 170 12.60 30.49 6.18
CA GLU A 170 12.31 31.36 7.31
C GLU A 170 12.93 32.75 7.10
N LEU A 171 12.20 33.80 7.46
CA LEU A 171 12.67 35.16 7.28
C LEU A 171 13.96 35.43 8.08
N GLY A 172 15.06 35.66 7.35
CA GLY A 172 16.36 35.96 7.92
C GLY A 172 17.35 34.80 7.83
N ASP A 173 16.92 33.64 7.35
CA ASP A 173 17.80 32.52 7.09
C ASP A 173 18.73 32.78 5.91
N ASP A 174 19.90 32.15 5.95
CA ASP A 174 20.93 32.26 4.92
C ASP A 174 20.63 31.40 3.67
N GLY A 175 19.56 30.60 3.70
CA GLY A 175 19.16 29.71 2.62
C GLY A 175 17.75 29.13 2.83
N ALA A 176 17.22 28.47 1.80
CA ALA A 176 15.93 27.79 1.86
C ALA A 176 16.09 26.28 2.09
N HIS A 177 15.13 25.64 2.73
CA HIS A 177 15.08 24.20 2.95
C HIS A 177 14.27 23.50 1.86
N VAL A 178 14.64 22.27 1.54
CA VAL A 178 13.76 21.37 0.76
C VAL A 178 12.92 20.59 1.74
N LEU A 179 11.64 20.97 1.86
CA LEU A 179 10.68 20.37 2.78
C LEU A 179 10.22 18.99 2.30
N TYR A 180 10.00 18.84 1.00
CA TYR A 180 9.52 17.60 0.39
C TYR A 180 9.98 17.49 -1.07
N CYS A 181 10.24 16.26 -1.53
CA CYS A 181 10.47 16.00 -2.96
C CYS A 181 9.88 14.68 -3.42
N GLN A 182 9.32 14.66 -4.63
CA GLN A 182 8.76 13.45 -5.25
C GLN A 182 8.86 13.53 -6.77
N GLU A 183 9.10 12.41 -7.46
CA GLU A 183 9.01 12.39 -8.93
C GLU A 183 7.63 12.76 -9.43
N SER A 184 7.56 13.62 -10.45
CA SER A 184 6.30 14.11 -11.00
C SER A 184 5.40 13.01 -11.56
N CYS A 185 5.98 11.89 -12.01
CA CYS A 185 5.19 10.77 -12.52
C CYS A 185 4.44 9.99 -11.43
N TYR A 186 4.76 10.26 -10.16
CA TYR A 186 4.10 9.68 -9.00
C TYR A 186 3.39 10.72 -8.12
N PHE A 187 3.51 12.00 -8.45
CA PHE A 187 2.84 13.08 -7.76
C PHE A 187 1.66 13.54 -8.60
N GLU A 188 0.47 13.54 -8.00
CA GLU A 188 -0.75 13.93 -8.70
C GLU A 188 -1.17 15.35 -8.31
N GLY A 189 -1.15 15.68 -7.01
CA GLY A 189 -1.54 17.02 -6.54
C GLY A 189 -1.29 17.26 -5.05
N ILE A 190 -1.28 18.53 -4.67
CA ILE A 190 -1.38 18.96 -3.27
C ILE A 190 -2.85 19.21 -2.98
N LEU A 191 -3.42 18.47 -2.03
CA LEU A 191 -4.84 18.49 -1.72
C LEU A 191 -5.19 19.61 -0.73
N GLY A 192 -4.26 19.94 0.17
CA GLY A 192 -4.39 20.90 1.26
C GLY A 192 -3.07 21.04 2.03
N ALA A 193 -3.05 21.90 3.06
CA ALA A 193 -1.91 22.09 3.93
C ALA A 193 -1.50 20.76 4.60
N GLY A 194 -0.28 20.30 4.31
CA GLY A 194 0.29 19.04 4.77
C GLY A 194 -0.35 17.80 4.13
N GLN A 195 -0.99 17.92 2.96
CA GLN A 195 -1.78 16.85 2.34
C GLN A 195 -1.42 16.67 0.87
N ILE A 196 -0.73 15.59 0.53
CA ILE A 196 -0.27 15.28 -0.83
C ILE A 196 -0.89 13.95 -1.31
N TRP A 197 -1.27 13.93 -2.59
CA TRP A 197 -1.68 12.72 -3.28
C TRP A 197 -0.54 12.19 -4.17
N TYR A 198 -0.09 10.99 -3.81
CA TYR A 198 0.78 10.17 -4.65
C TYR A 198 -0.09 9.24 -5.50
N HIS A 199 0.17 9.18 -6.81
CA HIS A 199 -0.54 8.31 -7.74
C HIS A 199 0.42 7.65 -8.74
N ASP A 200 0.49 6.32 -8.71
CA ASP A 200 1.13 5.50 -9.74
C ASP A 200 0.04 4.84 -10.58
N GLY A 201 -0.32 5.52 -11.66
CA GLY A 201 -1.60 5.30 -12.33
C GLY A 201 -1.73 4.07 -13.20
N LEU A 202 -0.68 3.29 -13.49
CA LEU A 202 -0.75 1.98 -14.19
C LEU A 202 0.64 1.33 -14.41
N HIS A 203 1.50 1.27 -13.39
CA HIS A 203 2.75 0.51 -13.51
C HIS A 203 2.51 -0.98 -13.33
N ALA A 204 2.74 -1.76 -14.40
CA ALA A 204 2.65 -3.23 -14.41
C ALA A 204 1.25 -3.79 -14.03
N ASN A 205 0.17 -3.20 -14.57
CA ASN A 205 -1.22 -3.59 -14.30
C ASN A 205 -1.65 -3.41 -12.83
N VAL A 206 -1.03 -2.47 -12.15
CA VAL A 206 -1.29 -2.13 -10.77
C VAL A 206 -1.44 -0.61 -10.66
N ILE A 207 -2.44 -0.17 -9.91
CA ILE A 207 -2.59 1.22 -9.50
C ILE A 207 -2.15 1.31 -8.05
N ARG A 208 -1.35 2.34 -7.72
CA ARG A 208 -1.01 2.66 -6.34
C ARG A 208 -1.41 4.09 -6.03
N ASP A 209 -2.00 4.27 -4.87
CA ASP A 209 -2.33 5.58 -4.34
C ASP A 209 -1.78 5.70 -2.93
N ARG A 210 -1.22 6.87 -2.59
CA ARG A 210 -0.89 7.18 -1.21
C ARG A 210 -1.44 8.51 -0.79
N TYR A 211 -1.89 8.55 0.45
CA TYR A 211 -2.07 9.78 1.18
C TYR A 211 -0.77 10.06 1.93
N VAL A 212 -0.08 11.12 1.51
CA VAL A 212 1.12 11.61 2.17
C VAL A 212 0.72 12.79 3.06
N TYR A 213 1.07 12.71 4.34
CA TYR A 213 0.55 13.62 5.37
C TYR A 213 1.67 14.22 6.22
N LEU A 214 1.64 15.52 6.46
CA LEU A 214 2.55 16.17 7.41
C LEU A 214 2.07 15.96 8.84
N ASN A 215 2.85 15.24 9.63
CA ASN A 215 2.50 14.91 11.01
C ASN A 215 2.74 16.07 11.97
N ARG A 216 2.40 15.88 13.26
CA ARG A 216 2.50 16.92 14.29
C ARG A 216 3.94 17.27 14.69
N ASP A 217 4.89 16.44 14.28
CA ASP A 217 6.31 16.64 14.52
C ASP A 217 6.99 17.31 13.31
N ASN A 218 6.19 17.82 12.35
CA ASN A 218 6.61 18.40 11.07
C ASN A 218 7.41 17.42 10.19
N GLU A 219 7.06 16.13 10.26
CA GLU A 219 7.64 15.09 9.40
C GLU A 219 6.58 14.54 8.43
N TRP A 220 6.98 14.33 7.17
CA TRP A 220 6.10 13.77 6.13
C TRP A 220 5.95 12.26 6.29
N GLU A 221 4.73 11.82 6.59
CA GLU A 221 4.33 10.41 6.63
C GLU A 221 3.94 9.94 5.23
N GLU A 222 4.91 9.48 4.45
CA GLU A 222 4.70 9.00 3.07
C GLU A 222 3.77 7.79 2.95
N TRP A 223 3.60 7.06 4.06
CA TRP A 223 2.83 5.81 4.13
C TRP A 223 1.63 5.91 5.06
N ALA A 224 1.13 7.14 5.30
CA ALA A 224 -0.03 7.35 6.17
C ALA A 224 -1.22 6.50 5.73
N LEU A 225 -1.51 6.50 4.42
CA LEU A 225 -2.35 5.50 3.74
C LEU A 225 -1.64 5.02 2.48
N ASP A 226 -1.51 3.71 2.29
CA ASP A 226 -0.88 3.09 1.13
C ASP A 226 -1.81 2.06 0.50
N LEU A 227 -2.23 2.32 -0.73
CA LEU A 227 -3.26 1.58 -1.44
C LEU A 227 -2.66 0.93 -2.68
N GLU A 228 -2.95 -0.34 -2.91
CA GLU A 228 -2.58 -1.02 -4.14
C GLU A 228 -3.74 -1.86 -4.68
N GLN A 229 -4.08 -1.66 -5.96
CA GLN A 229 -5.13 -2.41 -6.64
C GLN A 229 -4.61 -3.00 -7.95
N ALA A 230 -4.83 -4.29 -8.16
CA ALA A 230 -4.60 -4.91 -9.46
C ALA A 230 -5.70 -4.56 -10.47
N VAL A 231 -5.29 -4.20 -11.69
CA VAL A 231 -6.20 -3.87 -12.80
C VAL A 231 -5.98 -4.82 -13.97
N GLY A 232 -7.01 -5.58 -14.35
CA GLY A 232 -6.96 -6.44 -15.54
C GLY A 232 -6.15 -7.73 -15.36
N SER A 233 -5.80 -8.10 -14.14
CA SER A 233 -5.21 -9.41 -13.80
C SER A 233 -6.30 -10.49 -13.68
N ALA A 234 -5.89 -11.77 -13.67
CA ALA A 234 -6.80 -12.89 -13.39
C ALA A 234 -7.21 -12.99 -11.92
N GLN A 235 -6.61 -12.17 -11.03
CA GLN A 235 -6.86 -12.12 -9.59
C GLN A 235 -6.89 -10.67 -9.16
N ASN A 236 -8.10 -10.16 -8.87
CA ASN A 236 -8.29 -8.86 -8.25
C ASN A 236 -7.86 -8.96 -6.79
N TYR A 237 -7.09 -7.98 -6.33
CA TYR A 237 -6.74 -7.79 -4.93
C TYR A 237 -6.83 -6.30 -4.59
N TYR A 238 -7.05 -6.02 -3.31
CA TYR A 238 -7.25 -4.67 -2.79
C TYR A 238 -6.43 -4.49 -1.52
N LEU A 239 -5.16 -4.14 -1.68
CA LEU A 239 -4.22 -4.06 -0.58
C LEU A 239 -4.29 -2.69 0.10
N VAL A 240 -4.41 -2.70 1.43
CA VAL A 240 -4.43 -1.48 2.24
C VAL A 240 -3.38 -1.58 3.33
N GLY A 241 -2.50 -0.58 3.37
CA GLY A 241 -1.48 -0.39 4.38
C GLY A 241 -1.57 0.99 5.01
N THR A 242 -0.97 1.14 6.18
CA THR A 242 -0.82 2.41 6.92
C THR A 242 0.53 2.43 7.61
N THR A 243 0.93 3.55 8.22
CA THR A 243 2.16 3.61 9.04
C THR A 243 2.23 2.51 10.12
N LEU A 244 1.08 2.03 10.61
CA LEU A 244 0.99 1.01 11.67
C LEU A 244 0.93 -0.43 11.14
N TYR A 245 0.53 -0.64 9.88
CA TYR A 245 0.23 -1.94 9.34
C TYR A 245 0.75 -2.10 7.91
N GLN A 246 1.44 -3.20 7.65
CA GLN A 246 1.77 -3.59 6.29
C GLN A 246 0.49 -3.82 5.46
N GLN A 247 0.64 -3.69 4.15
CA GLN A 247 -0.42 -3.94 3.19
C GLN A 247 -1.05 -5.32 3.37
N ILE A 248 -2.38 -5.34 3.52
CA ILE A 248 -3.20 -6.55 3.60
C ILE A 248 -4.35 -6.46 2.60
N ASP A 249 -4.71 -7.58 1.97
CA ASP A 249 -5.88 -7.63 1.09
C ASP A 249 -7.15 -7.55 1.94
N VAL A 250 -7.87 -6.45 1.84
CA VAL A 250 -9.12 -6.23 2.59
C VAL A 250 -10.36 -6.68 1.81
N GLY A 251 -10.19 -7.06 0.54
CA GLY A 251 -11.28 -7.34 -0.38
C GLY A 251 -12.05 -6.10 -0.83
N GLU A 252 -12.78 -6.23 -1.94
CA GLU A 252 -13.43 -5.12 -2.64
C GLU A 252 -14.48 -4.37 -1.78
N GLU A 253 -15.26 -5.07 -0.97
CA GLU A 253 -16.31 -4.47 -0.14
C GLU A 253 -15.71 -3.49 0.89
N ASN A 254 -14.71 -3.95 1.66
CA ASN A 254 -14.04 -3.12 2.64
C ASN A 254 -13.25 -1.99 1.96
N TRP A 255 -12.58 -2.29 0.84
CA TRP A 255 -11.86 -1.28 0.07
C TRP A 255 -12.76 -0.12 -0.32
N ASN A 256 -13.90 -0.41 -0.95
CA ASN A 256 -14.84 0.60 -1.41
C ASN A 256 -15.40 1.42 -0.23
N GLU A 257 -15.63 0.79 0.92
CA GLU A 257 -16.12 1.49 2.11
C GLU A 257 -15.05 2.45 2.68
N ILE A 258 -13.83 1.97 2.90
CA ILE A 258 -12.82 2.72 3.67
C ILE A 258 -12.04 3.73 2.84
N THR A 259 -11.90 3.51 1.54
CA THR A 259 -11.13 4.41 0.65
C THR A 259 -11.98 5.51 0.04
N ALA A 260 -13.32 5.39 0.07
CA ALA A 260 -14.21 6.40 -0.52
C ALA A 260 -13.97 7.82 0.01
N PRO A 261 -13.77 8.08 1.32
CA PRO A 261 -13.47 9.43 1.80
C PRO A 261 -12.15 10.00 1.24
N PHE A 262 -11.11 9.16 1.12
CA PHE A 262 -9.84 9.56 0.53
C PHE A 262 -10.01 9.93 -0.95
N PHE A 263 -10.67 9.08 -1.75
CA PHE A 263 -10.91 9.40 -3.16
C PHE A 263 -11.93 10.52 -3.40
N GLU A 264 -12.73 10.90 -2.40
CA GLU A 264 -13.51 12.13 -2.45
C GLU A 264 -12.60 13.35 -2.24
N MET A 265 -11.68 13.27 -1.29
CA MET A 265 -10.67 14.29 -1.02
C MET A 265 -9.78 14.56 -2.24
N THR A 266 -9.39 13.53 -3.01
CA THR A 266 -8.55 13.70 -4.22
C THR A 266 -9.21 14.48 -5.37
N LYS A 267 -10.51 14.77 -5.27
CA LYS A 267 -11.21 15.65 -6.23
C LYS A 267 -10.91 17.13 -6.00
N TYR A 268 -10.28 17.45 -4.87
CA TYR A 268 -9.80 18.78 -4.53
C TYR A 268 -8.31 18.87 -4.85
N GLU A 269 -7.87 20.01 -5.36
CA GLU A 269 -6.45 20.32 -5.52
C GLU A 269 -6.25 21.80 -5.22
N ILE A 270 -5.18 22.15 -4.50
CA ILE A 270 -4.76 23.53 -4.35
C ILE A 270 -4.50 24.11 -5.75
N PRO A 271 -5.09 25.27 -6.10
CA PRO A 271 -4.87 25.88 -7.39
C PRO A 271 -3.39 26.22 -7.61
N LYS A 272 -2.87 25.75 -8.73
CA LYS A 272 -1.56 26.17 -9.22
C LYS A 272 -1.65 27.60 -9.76
N LYS A 273 -0.53 28.32 -9.70
CA LYS A 273 -0.42 29.74 -10.04
C LYS A 273 0.61 29.93 -11.15
N THR A 274 0.39 30.87 -12.06
CA THR A 274 1.42 31.24 -13.04
C THR A 274 2.60 31.89 -12.32
N PHE A 275 3.76 31.94 -12.98
CA PHE A 275 4.93 32.63 -12.43
C PHE A 275 4.63 34.12 -12.17
N TRP A 276 3.83 34.74 -13.05
CA TRP A 276 3.35 36.10 -12.87
C TRP A 276 2.39 36.25 -11.67
N ASP A 277 1.47 35.30 -11.45
CA ASP A 277 0.55 35.37 -10.30
C ASP A 277 1.29 35.32 -8.96
N VAL A 278 2.41 34.60 -8.88
CA VAL A 278 3.23 34.51 -7.68
C VAL A 278 4.09 35.77 -7.49
N PHE A 279 4.90 36.14 -8.50
CA PHE A 279 5.95 37.14 -8.32
C PHE A 279 5.61 38.53 -8.85
N GLY A 280 4.68 38.65 -9.81
CA GLY A 280 4.21 39.91 -10.37
C GLY A 280 5.32 40.89 -10.76
N GLU A 281 5.27 42.10 -10.20
CA GLU A 281 6.21 43.19 -10.45
C GLU A 281 7.64 42.96 -9.93
N LEU A 282 7.91 41.81 -9.27
CA LEU A 282 9.28 41.43 -8.86
C LEU A 282 10.11 40.82 -9.99
N LEU A 283 9.47 40.44 -11.12
CA LEU A 283 10.08 39.78 -12.27
C LEU A 283 10.89 40.71 -13.18
#